data_AF-K9VF40-F1
#
_entry.id   AF-K9VF40-F1
#
_cell.length_a   1.000
_cell.length_b   1.000
_cell.length_c   1.000
_cell.angle_alpha   90.00
_cell.angle_beta   90.00
_cell.angle_gamma   90.00
#
_symmetry.space_group_name_H-M   'P 1'
#
loop_
_entity.id
_entity.type
_entity.pdbx_description
1 polymer ?
#
loop_
_entity_poly.entity_id
_entity_poly.type
_entity_poly.pdbx_seq_one_letter_code
_entity_poly.pdbx_strand_id
1 'polypeptide(L)' 'MKPSAKFQKGQRVSIYNSRGSRPIYEVDEVVWSGSTWTYTFLECDTQNPVFVTFSSGGHSRYRQEERWLSSV' A
#
# COMPACT_ATOMS: atom_id res chain seq x y z
N MET A 1 8.52 -20.21 0.17
CA MET A 1 9.36 -19.25 0.92
C MET A 1 8.64 -17.90 0.88
N LYS A 2 8.48 -17.22 2.02
CA LYS A 2 7.76 -15.93 2.11
C LYS A 2 8.68 -14.81 1.64
N PRO A 3 8.30 -14.00 0.63
CA PRO A 3 9.10 -12.84 0.19
C PRO A 3 9.00 -11.71 1.23
N SER A 4 9.94 -10.78 1.21
CA SER A 4 9.86 -9.58 2.06
C SER A 4 8.63 -8.74 1.74
N ALA A 5 8.02 -8.15 2.78
CA ALA A 5 6.93 -7.20 2.60
C ALA A 5 7.45 -5.91 1.96
N LYS A 6 6.67 -5.32 1.05
CA LYS A 6 6.97 -4.02 0.44
C LYS A 6 6.87 -2.86 1.44
N PHE A 7 5.90 -2.92 2.35
CA PHE A 7 5.69 -1.96 3.42
C PHE A 7 5.64 -2.64 4.80
N GLN A 8 5.88 -1.86 5.85
CA GLN A 8 5.83 -2.33 7.24
C GLN A 8 4.73 -1.62 8.02
N LYS A 9 4.15 -2.25 9.05
CA LYS A 9 3.17 -1.60 9.94
C LYS A 9 3.79 -0.34 10.58
N GLY A 10 3.03 0.75 10.64
CA GLY A 10 3.44 2.08 11.09
C GLY A 10 4.22 2.90 10.05
N GLN A 11 4.53 2.33 8.88
CA GLN A 11 5.19 3.08 7.82
C GLN A 11 4.23 4.07 7.19
N ARG A 12 4.71 5.31 6.98
CA ARG A 12 3.98 6.33 6.22
C ARG A 12 4.28 6.24 4.73
N VAL A 13 3.23 6.33 3.92
CA VAL A 13 3.30 6.29 2.46
C VAL A 13 2.42 7.39 1.87
N SER A 14 2.85 7.99 0.77
CA SER A 14 1.99 8.89 0.01
C SER A 14 1.36 8.12 -1.13
N ILE A 15 0.03 8.25 -1.27
CA ILE A 15 -0.71 7.67 -2.39
C ILE A 15 -1.09 8.81 -3.34
N TYR A 16 -0.41 8.91 -4.48
CA TYR A 16 -0.76 9.83 -5.55
C TYR A 16 -2.11 9.44 -6.12
N ASN A 17 -3.11 10.28 -5.92
CA ASN A 17 -4.39 10.08 -6.59
C ASN A 17 -4.46 10.79 -7.95
N SER A 18 -5.32 10.30 -8.83
CA SER A 18 -5.53 10.89 -10.16
C SER A 18 -6.07 12.33 -10.13
N ARG A 19 -6.44 12.84 -8.95
CA ARG A 19 -6.90 14.22 -8.73
C ARG A 19 -5.77 15.17 -8.34
N GLY A 20 -4.53 14.69 -8.28
CA GLY A 20 -3.35 15.49 -7.96
C GLY A 20 -3.15 15.77 -6.47
N SER A 21 -3.99 15.23 -5.58
CA SER A 21 -3.71 15.27 -4.15
C SER A 21 -2.80 14.11 -3.74
N ARG A 22 -2.00 14.36 -2.71
CA ARG A 22 -1.00 13.42 -2.16
C ARG A 22 -1.32 13.09 -0.69
N PRO A 23 -2.48 12.47 -0.40
CA PRO A 23 -2.79 12.05 0.94
C PRO A 23 -1.69 11.13 1.49
N ILE A 24 -1.39 11.32 2.78
CA ILE A 24 -0.44 10.50 3.52
C ILE A 24 -1.25 9.41 4.23
N TYR A 25 -0.77 8.19 4.12
CA TYR A 25 -1.36 7.03 4.78
C TYR A 25 -0.34 6.38 5.70
N GLU A 26 -0.82 5.78 6.77
CA GLU A 26 -0.05 4.91 7.64
C GLU A 26 -0.47 3.47 7.42
N VAL A 27 0.49 2.56 7.29
CA VAL A 27 0.21 1.12 7.21
C VAL A 27 -0.28 0.64 8.56
N ASP A 28 -1.56 0.33 8.69
CA ASP A 28 -2.11 -0.23 9.92
C ASP A 28 -1.91 -1.75 10.00
N GLU A 29 -2.05 -2.47 8.89
CA GLU A 29 -1.98 -3.93 8.88
C GLU A 29 -1.19 -4.45 7.68
N VAL A 30 -0.43 -5.54 7.89
CA VAL A 30 0.32 -6.24 6.86
C VAL A 30 0.11 -7.75 7.02
N VAL A 31 -0.55 -8.38 6.04
CA VAL A 31 -0.90 -9.80 6.08
C VAL A 31 -0.31 -10.52 4.89
N TRP A 32 0.30 -11.69 5.12
CA TRP A 32 0.73 -12.59 4.06
C TRP A 32 -0.22 -13.78 3.98
N SER A 33 -0.84 -14.00 2.83
CA SER A 33 -1.74 -15.14 2.60
C SER A 33 -1.48 -15.76 1.23
N GLY A 34 -1.24 -17.08 1.20
CA GLY A 34 -0.88 -17.83 0.00
C GLY A 34 0.40 -17.30 -0.66
N SER A 35 0.23 -16.44 -1.67
CA SER A 35 1.28 -15.77 -2.44
C SER A 35 1.06 -14.25 -2.55
N THR A 36 0.31 -13.65 -1.62
CA THR A 36 -0.13 -12.25 -1.70
C THR A 36 0.11 -11.55 -0.38
N TRP A 37 0.64 -10.34 -0.47
CA TRP A 37 0.67 -9.38 0.63
C TRP A 37 -0.56 -8.49 0.56
N THR A 38 -1.32 -8.45 1.66
CA THR A 38 -2.45 -7.53 1.85
C THR A 38 -2.02 -6.45 2.83
N TYR A 39 -2.31 -5.20 2.51
CA TYR A 39 -2.02 -4.04 3.35
C TYR A 39 -3.30 -3.26 3.62
N THR A 40 -3.48 -2.89 4.87
CA THR A 40 -4.50 -1.92 5.30
C THR A 40 -3.78 -0.60 5.59
N PHE A 41 -4.22 0.46 4.93
CA PHE A 41 -3.68 1.81 5.07
C PHE A 41 -4.74 2.69 5.74
N LEU A 42 -4.35 3.55 6.67
CA LEU A 42 -5.21 4.58 7.25
C LEU A 42 -4.76 5.94 6.72
N GLU A 43 -5.66 6.69 6.11
CA GLU A 43 -5.36 8.07 5.71
C GLU A 43 -5.12 8.91 6.98
N CYS A 44 -3.96 9.55 7.11
CA CYS A 44 -3.57 10.24 8.34
C CYS A 44 -4.54 11.38 8.71
N ASP A 45 -5.07 12.08 7.71
CA ASP A 45 -5.92 13.27 7.92
C ASP A 45 -7.36 12.91 8.29
N THR A 46 -7.91 11.86 7.69
CA THR A 46 -9.32 11.49 7.86
C THR A 46 -9.52 10.25 8.72
N GLN A 47 -8.43 9.52 9.02
CA GLN A 47 -8.44 8.19 9.65
C GLN A 47 -9.28 7.16 8.88
N ASN A 48 -9.57 7.42 7.59
CA ASN A 48 -10.32 6.49 6.76
C ASN A 48 -9.44 5.30 6.32
N PRO A 49 -9.93 4.06 6.48
CA PRO A 49 -9.20 2.88 6.02
C PRO A 49 -9.30 2.71 4.50
N VAL A 50 -8.18 2.35 3.90
CA VAL A 50 -8.00 2.00 2.49
C VAL A 50 -7.29 0.66 2.39
N PHE A 51 -7.86 -0.28 1.65
CA PHE A 51 -7.33 -1.63 1.49
C PHE A 51 -6.60 -1.76 0.15
N VAL A 52 -5.38 -2.27 0.16
CA VAL A 52 -4.60 -2.51 -1.06
C VAL A 52 -3.94 -3.89 -1.01
N THR A 53 -4.01 -4.64 -2.11
CA THR A 53 -3.45 -5.99 -2.24
C THR A 53 -2.33 -6.03 -3.26
N PHE A 54 -1.22 -6.70 -2.93
CA PHE A 54 -0.07 -6.91 -3.81
C PHE A 54 0.23 -8.40 -3.95
N SER A 55 0.12 -8.94 -5.16
CA SER A 55 0.60 -10.29 -5.45
C SER A 55 2.14 -10.33 -5.48
N SER A 56 2.76 -11.37 -4.93
CA SER A 56 4.23 -11.53 -4.89
C SER A 56 4.91 -11.70 -6.25
N GLY A 57 4.16 -11.65 -7.36
CA GLY A 57 4.66 -11.78 -8.72
C GLY A 57 5.29 -10.51 -9.31
N GLY A 58 5.56 -9.47 -8.51
CA GLY A 58 6.36 -8.30 -8.91
C GLY A 58 5.80 -7.44 -10.05
N HIS A 59 4.67 -7.82 -10.63
CA HIS A 59 3.97 -7.08 -11.67
C HIS A 59 2.54 -6.93 -11.19
N SER A 60 2.24 -5.84 -10.48
CA SER A 60 0.88 -5.36 -10.56
C SER A 60 0.59 -5.20 -12.06
N ARG A 61 -0.34 -6.00 -12.59
CA ARG A 61 -0.87 -5.74 -13.95
C ARG A 61 -1.43 -4.31 -14.07
N TYR A 62 -1.64 -3.66 -12.93
CA TYR A 62 -1.83 -2.24 -12.77
C TYR A 62 -0.50 -1.54 -12.43
N ARG A 63 0.35 -1.33 -13.43
CA ARG A 63 1.48 -0.37 -13.38
C ARG A 63 1.05 1.03 -12.91
N GLN A 64 -0.26 1.30 -12.98
CA GLN A 64 -0.89 2.43 -12.34
C GLN A 64 -0.73 2.36 -10.82
N GLU A 65 -1.18 1.32 -10.10
CA GLU A 65 -1.19 1.21 -8.62
C GLU A 65 0.17 1.48 -7.95
N GLU A 66 1.29 1.09 -8.56
CA GLU A 66 2.63 1.41 -8.05
C GLU A 66 3.02 2.88 -8.18
N ARG A 67 2.47 3.62 -9.17
CA ARG A 67 2.66 5.08 -9.26
C ARG A 67 1.91 5.83 -8.17
N TRP A 68 0.89 5.20 -7.56
CA TRP A 68 0.18 5.82 -6.47
C TRP A 68 1.08 5.82 -5.24
N LEU A 69 1.72 4.71 -4.90
CA LEU A 69 2.47 4.58 -3.66
C LEU A 69 3.94 4.98 -3.78
N SER A 70 4.26 6.21 -3.35
CA SER A 70 5.63 6.65 -3.12
C SER A 70 5.92 6.65 -1.62
N SER A 71 7.02 6.00 -1.22
CA SER A 71 7.54 6.16 0.15
C SER A 71 7.94 7.62 0.35
N VAL A 72 7.48 8.22 1.45
CA VAL A 72 7.88 9.58 1.87
C VAL A 72 9.03 9.47 2.85
#